data_AF-A0A847S4M6-F1
#
_entry.id   AF-A0A847S4M6-F1
#
_cell.length_a   1.000
_cell.length_b   1.000
_cell.length_c   1.000
_cell.angle_alpha   90.00
_cell.angle_beta   90.00
_cell.angle_gamma   90.00
#
_symmetry.space_group_name_H-M   'P 1'
#
loop_
_entity.id
_entity.type
_entity.pdbx_description
1 polymer ?
#
loop_
_entity_poly.entity_id
_entity_poly.type
_entity_poly.pdbx_seq_one_letter_code
_entity_poly.pdbx_strand_id
1 'polypeptide(L)'
;MKWMGMAAASMATFTAGLHLVGGGMDVVTPFLKVPMPQELQLILYACWHLVSVMLLASAWVLWSGLRHPADPQRRGRVQVVLAWWAAGTLVFWVIALRQAGWAGLWLMPQWILFLPVLLLGYGWLQGTRHQVLKSAPSGLAA
;
A
#
# COMPACT_ATOMS: atom_id res chain seq x y z
N MET A 1 12.33 -14.93 6.69
CA MET A 1 11.50 -13.70 6.74
C MET A 1 11.78 -12.70 5.62
N LYS A 2 12.97 -12.70 5.00
CA LYS A 2 13.24 -11.88 3.81
C LYS A 2 12.23 -12.11 2.67
N TRP A 3 11.74 -13.34 2.52
CA TRP A 3 10.71 -13.68 1.53
C TRP A 3 9.40 -12.89 1.69
N MET A 4 8.99 -12.59 2.94
CA MET A 4 7.77 -11.80 3.20
C MET A 4 7.93 -10.36 2.73
N GLY A 5 9.09 -9.77 2.95
CA GLY A 5 9.39 -8.41 2.49
C GLY A 5 9.50 -8.34 0.96
N MET A 6 10.12 -9.35 0.33
CA MET A 6 10.15 -9.47 -1.14
C MET A 6 8.74 -9.61 -1.72
N ALA A 7 7.90 -10.45 -1.11
CA ALA A 7 6.52 -10.64 -1.51
C ALA A 7 5.72 -9.33 -1.36
N ALA A 8 5.84 -8.63 -0.23
CA ALA A 8 5.20 -7.34 -0.01
C ALA A 8 5.61 -6.29 -1.06
N ALA A 9 6.92 -6.17 -1.33
CA ALA A 9 7.44 -5.22 -2.31
C ALA A 9 6.99 -5.57 -3.73
N SER A 10 6.97 -6.85 -4.09
CA SER A 10 6.51 -7.32 -5.41
C SER A 10 5.01 -7.08 -5.59
N MET A 11 4.21 -7.36 -4.56
CA MET A 11 2.76 -7.09 -4.59
C MET A 11 2.49 -5.59 -4.65
N ALA A 12 3.24 -4.75 -3.94
CA ALA A 12 3.12 -3.30 -4.04
C ALA A 12 3.42 -2.80 -5.47
N THR A 13 4.47 -3.31 -6.10
CA THR A 13 4.80 -3.00 -7.51
C THR A 13 3.68 -3.46 -8.44
N PHE A 14 3.17 -4.68 -8.27
CA PHE A 14 2.06 -5.20 -9.06
C PHE A 14 0.81 -4.33 -8.92
N THR A 15 0.41 -3.99 -7.69
CA THR A 15 -0.73 -3.11 -7.41
C THR A 15 -0.55 -1.73 -8.05
N ALA A 16 0.66 -1.16 -8.01
CA ALA A 16 0.94 0.12 -8.69
C ALA A 16 0.78 0.01 -10.21
N GLY A 17 1.26 -1.09 -10.81
CA GLY A 17 1.10 -1.35 -12.24
C GLY A 17 -0.36 -1.56 -12.65
N LEU A 18 -1.11 -2.35 -11.88
CA LEU A 18 -2.53 -2.58 -12.11
C LEU A 18 -3.35 -1.30 -11.94
N HIS A 19 -3.02 -0.46 -10.96
CA HIS A 19 -3.62 0.86 -10.78
C HIS A 19 -3.39 1.70 -12.05
N LEU A 20 -2.13 1.92 -12.44
CA LEU A 20 -1.79 2.76 -13.59
C LEU A 20 -2.43 2.30 -14.91
N VAL A 21 -2.32 1.01 -15.22
CA VAL A 21 -2.76 0.48 -16.52
C VAL A 21 -4.22 0.06 -16.45
N GLY A 22 -4.54 -0.91 -15.60
CA GLY A 22 -5.89 -1.47 -15.49
C GLY A 22 -6.91 -0.43 -15.06
N GLY A 23 -6.65 0.29 -13.96
CA GLY A 23 -7.58 1.34 -13.53
C GLY A 23 -7.54 2.58 -14.44
N GLY A 24 -6.45 2.83 -15.16
CA GLY A 24 -6.42 3.84 -16.21
C GLY A 24 -7.42 3.53 -17.34
N MET A 25 -7.44 2.27 -17.79
CA MET A 25 -8.31 1.79 -18.87
C MET A 25 -9.78 1.63 -18.42
N ASP A 26 -10.00 1.02 -17.26
CA ASP A 26 -11.32 0.55 -16.84
C ASP A 26 -12.06 1.56 -15.94
N VAL A 27 -11.34 2.45 -15.26
CA VAL A 27 -11.92 3.40 -14.30
C VAL A 27 -11.79 4.83 -14.78
N VAL A 28 -10.56 5.31 -14.99
CA VAL A 28 -10.31 6.74 -15.26
C VAL A 28 -10.78 7.15 -16.65
N THR A 29 -10.44 6.40 -17.68
CA THR A 29 -10.80 6.76 -19.06
C THR A 29 -12.32 6.80 -19.27
N PRO A 30 -13.12 5.85 -18.76
CA PRO A 30 -14.57 5.95 -18.76
C PRO A 30 -15.09 7.08 -17.88
N PHE A 31 -14.52 7.26 -16.69
CA PHE A 31 -14.92 8.31 -15.75
C PHE A 31 -14.82 9.72 -16.37
N LEU A 32 -13.76 10.02 -17.11
CA LEU A 32 -13.56 11.31 -17.79
C LEU A 32 -14.59 11.58 -18.91
N LYS A 33 -15.35 10.57 -19.35
CA LYS A 33 -16.39 10.70 -20.37
C LYS A 33 -17.79 10.94 -19.78
N VAL A 34 -17.95 10.82 -18.46
CA VAL A 34 -19.23 11.03 -17.77
C VAL A 34 -19.58 12.53 -17.79
N PRO A 35 -20.82 12.93 -18.12
CA PRO A 35 -21.22 14.34 -18.09
C PRO A 35 -21.21 14.87 -16.65
N MET A 36 -20.15 15.61 -16.32
CA MET A 36 -19.88 16.18 -14.99
C MET A 36 -19.21 17.55 -15.17
N PRO A 37 -19.36 18.50 -14.22
CA PRO A 37 -18.58 19.73 -14.23
C PRO A 37 -17.08 19.45 -14.40
N GLN A 38 -16.45 20.15 -15.34
CA GLN A 38 -15.06 19.91 -15.74
C GLN A 38 -14.08 20.04 -14.55
N GLU A 39 -14.35 20.98 -13.64
CA GLU A 39 -13.55 21.16 -12.42
C GLU A 39 -13.49 19.88 -11.57
N LEU A 40 -14.63 19.22 -11.33
CA LEU A 40 -14.70 17.99 -10.55
C LEU A 40 -13.96 16.84 -11.23
N GLN A 41 -14.06 16.74 -12.56
CA GLN A 41 -13.32 15.73 -13.33
C GLN A 41 -11.81 15.92 -13.19
N LEU A 42 -11.32 17.16 -13.31
CA LEU A 42 -9.89 17.47 -13.18
C LEU A 42 -9.37 17.20 -11.78
N ILE A 43 -10.14 17.52 -10.73
CA ILE A 43 -9.78 17.22 -9.35
C ILE A 43 -9.64 15.71 -9.13
N LEU A 44 -10.62 14.92 -9.59
CA LEU A 44 -10.58 13.45 -9.43
C LEU A 44 -9.46 12.81 -10.26
N TYR A 45 -9.15 13.37 -11.44
CA TYR A 45 -8.00 12.96 -12.24
C TYR A 45 -6.67 13.30 -11.55
N ALA A 46 -6.56 14.45 -10.88
CA ALA A 46 -5.40 14.78 -10.06
C ALA A 46 -5.27 13.81 -8.87
N CYS A 47 -6.36 13.52 -8.15
CA CYS A 47 -6.38 12.54 -7.07
C CYS A 47 -5.91 11.15 -7.55
N TRP A 48 -6.30 10.74 -8.74
CA TRP A 48 -5.84 9.50 -9.35
C TRP A 48 -4.31 9.45 -9.52
N HIS A 49 -3.71 10.53 -10.02
CA HIS A 49 -2.25 10.64 -10.18
C HIS A 49 -1.52 10.70 -8.84
N LEU A 50 -2.08 11.36 -7.83
CA LEU A 50 -1.51 11.38 -6.48
C LEU A 50 -1.43 9.96 -5.88
N VAL A 51 -2.49 9.16 -6.04
CA VAL A 51 -2.48 7.75 -5.62
C VAL A 51 -1.43 6.95 -6.41
N SER A 52 -1.33 7.18 -7.72
CA SER A 52 -0.34 6.53 -8.58
C SER A 52 1.10 6.77 -8.08
N VAL A 53 1.45 8.03 -7.80
CA VAL A 53 2.77 8.40 -7.26
C VAL A 53 2.99 7.76 -5.89
N MET A 54 1.98 7.78 -5.01
CA MET A 54 2.10 7.20 -3.67
C MET A 54 2.31 5.68 -3.71
N LEU A 55 1.65 4.96 -4.62
CA LEU A 55 1.83 3.52 -4.81
C LEU A 55 3.25 3.19 -5.33
N LEU A 56 3.73 3.92 -6.33
CA LEU A 56 5.09 3.76 -6.86
C LEU A 56 6.16 4.06 -5.80
N ALA A 57 6.01 5.16 -5.06
CA ALA A 57 6.91 5.52 -3.97
C ALA A 57 6.90 4.48 -2.85
N SER A 58 5.72 3.94 -2.51
CA SER A 58 5.58 2.87 -1.53
C SER A 58 6.30 1.59 -1.95
N ALA A 59 6.15 1.18 -3.21
CA ALA A 59 6.85 0.02 -3.76
C ALA A 59 8.38 0.23 -3.68
N TRP A 60 8.87 1.41 -4.07
CA TRP A 60 10.28 1.77 -3.95
C TRP A 60 10.79 1.69 -2.50
N VAL A 61 10.05 2.26 -1.55
CA VAL A 61 10.43 2.21 -0.12
C VAL A 61 10.50 0.77 0.38
N LEU A 62 9.53 -0.08 0.03
CA LEU A 62 9.54 -1.50 0.41
C LEU A 62 10.76 -2.24 -0.15
N TRP A 63 11.09 -2.05 -1.43
CA TRP A 63 12.31 -2.59 -2.04
C TRP A 63 13.58 -2.06 -1.36
N SER A 64 13.61 -0.76 -1.04
CA SER A 64 14.76 -0.12 -0.39
C SER A 64 15.00 -0.61 1.04
N GLY A 65 13.94 -1.02 1.75
CA GLY A 65 14.02 -1.55 3.11
C GLY A 65 14.64 -2.95 3.16
N LEU A 66 14.61 -3.71 2.06
CA LEU A 66 15.21 -5.04 1.99
C LEU A 66 16.74 -5.03 2.05
N ARG A 67 17.38 -3.93 1.63
CA ARG A 67 18.84 -3.82 1.55
C ARG A 67 19.51 -3.79 2.93
N HIS A 68 18.93 -3.05 3.87
CA HIS A 68 19.46 -2.89 5.23
C HIS A 68 18.32 -2.98 6.26
N PRO A 69 17.83 -4.20 6.56
CA PRO A 69 16.64 -4.39 7.39
C PRO A 69 16.82 -4.00 8.87
N ALA A 70 18.06 -3.85 9.34
CA ALA A 70 18.38 -3.42 10.70
C ALA A 70 18.50 -1.89 10.85
N ASP A 71 18.52 -1.13 9.75
CA ASP A 71 18.61 0.34 9.75
C ASP A 71 17.30 0.96 10.31
N PRO A 72 17.34 1.67 11.46
CA PRO A 72 16.16 2.25 12.08
C PRO A 72 15.42 3.25 11.18
N GLN A 73 16.15 4.04 10.38
CA GLN A 73 15.56 5.07 9.52
C GLN A 73 14.81 4.43 8.34
N ARG A 74 15.38 3.39 7.71
CA ARG A 74 14.67 2.62 6.67
C ARG A 74 13.44 1.92 7.24
N ARG A 75 13.57 1.36 8.43
CA ARG A 75 12.48 0.69 9.11
C ARG A 75 11.33 1.65 9.44
N GLY A 76 11.62 2.87 9.90
CA GLY A 76 10.63 3.92 10.11
C GLY A 76 9.89 4.29 8.82
N ARG A 77 10.60 4.43 7.70
CA ARG A 77 9.97 4.67 6.38
C ARG A 77 9.04 3.53 5.95
N VAL A 78 9.45 2.28 6.15
CA VAL A 78 8.60 1.12 5.86
C VAL A 78 7.34 1.12 6.75
N GLN A 79 7.46 1.48 8.04
CA GLN A 79 6.31 1.60 8.94
C GLN A 79 5.30 2.64 8.46
N VAL A 80 5.77 3.84 8.06
CA VAL A 80 4.91 4.89 7.50
C VAL A 80 4.21 4.41 6.24
N VAL A 81 4.93 3.74 5.33
CA VAL A 81 4.32 3.16 4.12
C VAL A 81 3.24 2.15 4.48
N LEU A 82 3.51 1.23 5.41
CA LEU A 82 2.49 0.24 5.82
C LEU A 82 1.28 0.88 6.51
N ALA A 83 1.46 1.98 7.23
CA ALA A 83 0.34 2.75 7.76
C ALA A 83 -0.54 3.31 6.62
N TRP A 84 0.05 3.77 5.51
CA TRP A 84 -0.70 4.16 4.31
C TRP A 84 -1.45 3.01 3.67
N TRP A 85 -0.84 1.82 3.57
CA TRP A 85 -1.54 0.62 3.06
C TRP A 85 -2.73 0.25 3.96
N ALA A 86 -2.57 0.31 5.29
CA ALA A 86 -3.65 0.08 6.24
C ALA A 86 -4.78 1.11 6.12
N ALA A 87 -4.43 2.40 6.03
CA ALA A 87 -5.40 3.47 5.82
C ALA A 87 -6.16 3.27 4.51
N GLY A 88 -5.46 2.90 3.42
CA GLY A 88 -6.09 2.58 2.14
C GLY A 88 -7.07 1.41 2.23
N THR A 89 -6.68 0.30 2.86
CA THR A 89 -7.58 -0.85 3.11
C THR A 89 -8.83 -0.39 3.87
N LEU A 90 -8.66 0.39 4.94
CA LEU A 90 -9.77 0.88 5.75
C LEU A 90 -10.69 1.81 4.94
N VAL A 91 -10.14 2.73 4.16
CA VAL A 91 -10.92 3.62 3.29
C VAL A 91 -11.77 2.82 2.31
N PHE A 92 -11.21 1.81 1.64
CA PHE A 92 -11.97 0.97 0.72
C PHE A 92 -13.10 0.22 1.43
N TRP A 93 -12.84 -0.36 2.59
CA TRP A 93 -13.89 -1.01 3.38
C TRP A 93 -14.99 -0.03 3.81
N VAL A 94 -14.63 1.12 4.40
CA VAL A 94 -15.59 2.09 4.90
C VAL A 94 -16.46 2.63 3.77
N ILE A 95 -15.87 3.02 2.65
CA ILE A 95 -16.61 3.55 1.50
C ILE A 95 -17.49 2.46 0.88
N ALA A 96 -16.95 1.27 0.62
CA ALA A 96 -17.71 0.16 0.06
C ALA A 96 -18.94 -0.20 0.92
N LEU A 97 -18.72 -0.37 2.23
CA LEU A 97 -19.77 -0.75 3.16
C LEU A 97 -20.81 0.37 3.34
N ARG A 98 -20.39 1.64 3.38
CA ARG A 98 -21.34 2.75 3.54
C ARG A 98 -22.18 3.00 2.29
N GLN A 99 -21.59 2.86 1.10
CA GLN A 99 -22.27 3.19 -0.15
C GLN A 99 -23.10 2.03 -0.71
N ALA A 100 -22.68 0.77 -0.47
CA ALA A 100 -23.30 -0.41 -1.08
C ALA A 100 -23.35 -1.65 -0.16
N GLY A 101 -23.14 -1.49 1.15
CA GLY A 101 -23.17 -2.59 2.11
C GLY A 101 -22.14 -3.69 1.81
N TRP A 102 -22.46 -4.93 2.18
CA TRP A 102 -21.58 -6.08 1.95
C TRP A 102 -21.29 -6.34 0.47
N ALA A 103 -22.27 -6.10 -0.41
CA ALA A 103 -22.07 -6.20 -1.85
C ALA A 103 -21.04 -5.17 -2.37
N GLY A 104 -20.94 -4.02 -1.70
CA GLY A 104 -19.94 -2.99 -2.00
C GLY A 104 -18.50 -3.50 -1.97
N LEU A 105 -18.18 -4.46 -1.10
CA LEU A 105 -16.82 -5.04 -1.02
C LEU A 105 -16.42 -5.79 -2.30
N TRP A 106 -17.41 -6.27 -3.06
CA TRP A 106 -17.20 -6.90 -4.37
C TRP A 106 -17.26 -5.89 -5.52
N LEU A 107 -18.00 -4.80 -5.37
CA LEU A 107 -18.00 -3.68 -6.33
C LEU A 107 -16.69 -2.90 -6.30
N MET A 108 -16.04 -2.80 -5.13
CA MET A 108 -14.76 -2.13 -4.93
C MET A 108 -13.71 -3.11 -4.36
N PRO A 109 -13.28 -4.12 -5.13
CA PRO A 109 -12.40 -5.19 -4.65
C PRO A 109 -10.95 -4.74 -4.42
N GLN A 110 -10.66 -3.44 -4.47
CA GLN A 110 -9.30 -2.89 -4.31
C GLN A 110 -8.66 -3.26 -2.96
N TRP A 111 -9.47 -3.50 -1.92
CA TRP A 111 -8.99 -3.96 -0.61
C TRP A 111 -8.24 -5.30 -0.69
N ILE A 112 -8.57 -6.16 -1.66
CA ILE A 112 -7.91 -7.45 -1.89
C ILE A 112 -6.46 -7.25 -2.34
N LEU A 113 -6.12 -6.10 -2.92
CA LEU A 113 -4.74 -5.76 -3.31
C LEU A 113 -3.98 -5.07 -2.18
N PHE A 114 -4.66 -4.24 -1.39
CA PHE A 114 -4.02 -3.47 -0.33
C PHE A 114 -3.72 -4.32 0.92
N LEU A 115 -4.68 -5.15 1.34
CA LEU A 115 -4.56 -5.94 2.56
C LEU A 115 -3.38 -6.93 2.54
N PRO A 116 -3.12 -7.68 1.45
CA PRO A 116 -1.98 -8.59 1.43
C PRO A 116 -0.62 -7.89 1.54
N VAL A 117 -0.46 -6.73 0.88
CA VAL A 117 0.77 -5.92 1.00
C VAL A 117 1.00 -5.51 2.44
N LEU A 118 -0.06 -5.05 3.12
CA LEU A 118 -0.03 -4.71 4.54
C LEU A 118 0.39 -5.92 5.40
N LEU A 119 -0.28 -7.07 5.24
CA LEU A 119 -0.04 -8.25 6.07
C LEU A 119 1.38 -8.81 5.88
N LEU A 120 1.84 -8.92 4.64
CA LEU A 120 3.19 -9.39 4.32
C LEU A 120 4.27 -8.43 4.82
N GLY A 121 4.08 -7.13 4.60
CA GLY A 121 5.03 -6.11 5.03
C GLY A 121 5.11 -5.99 6.56
N TYR A 122 3.96 -6.06 7.25
CA TYR A 122 3.91 -6.07 8.70
C TYR A 122 4.56 -7.33 9.28
N GLY A 123 4.26 -8.51 8.73
CA GLY A 123 4.88 -9.75 9.12
C GLY A 123 6.40 -9.73 8.93
N TRP A 124 6.88 -9.16 7.81
CA TRP A 124 8.31 -8.94 7.59
C TRP A 124 8.94 -8.04 8.66
N LEU A 125 8.33 -6.88 8.96
CA LEU A 125 8.82 -5.97 9.99
C LEU A 125 8.91 -6.61 11.38
N GLN A 126 7.92 -7.44 11.74
CA GLN A 126 7.87 -7.99 13.08
C GLN A 126 9.01 -8.95 13.35
N GLY A 127 9.36 -9.82 12.41
CA GLY A 127 10.46 -10.73 12.70
C GLY A 127 11.84 -10.24 12.28
N THR A 128 11.97 -9.15 11.51
CA THR A 128 13.24 -8.40 11.53
C THR A 128 13.47 -7.77 12.90
N ARG A 129 12.42 -7.24 13.57
CA ARG A 129 12.51 -6.77 14.96
C ARG A 129 12.96 -7.86 15.92
N HIS A 130 12.35 -9.04 15.86
CA HIS A 130 12.74 -10.15 16.72
C HIS A 130 14.19 -10.59 16.49
N GLN A 131 14.69 -10.57 15.25
CA GLN A 131 16.09 -10.90 14.96
C GLN A 131 17.05 -9.87 15.55
N VAL A 132 16.77 -8.56 15.38
CA VAL A 132 17.61 -7.48 15.93
C VAL A 132 17.70 -7.56 17.45
N LEU A 133 16.58 -7.80 18.14
CA LEU A 133 16.55 -7.93 19.60
C LEU A 133 17.34 -9.15 20.09
N LYS A 134 17.29 -10.28 19.38
CA LYS A 134 18.06 -11.49 19.73
C LYS A 134 19.57 -11.32 19.52
N SER A 135 19.97 -10.46 18.57
CA SER A 135 21.38 -10.19 18.28
C SER A 135 21.99 -9.06 19.12
N ALA A 136 21.19 -8.37 19.95
CA ALA A 136 21.71 -7.31 20.81
C ALA A 136 22.57 -7.92 21.93
N PRO A 137 23.79 -7.41 22.18
CA PRO A 137 24.64 -7.91 23.26
C PRO A 137 23.92 -7.77 24.60
N SER A 138 23.98 -8.83 25.42
CA SER A 138 23.24 -8.99 26.68
C SER A 138 23.57 -7.97 27.79
N GLY A 139 24.45 -7.00 27.52
CA GLY A 139 24.89 -5.98 28.49
C GLY A 139 24.17 -4.63 28.41
N LEU A 140 23.18 -4.47 27.52
CA LEU A 140 22.41 -3.21 27.38
C LEU A 140 20.97 -3.31 27.91
N ALA A 141 20.63 -4.40 28.59
CA ALA A 141 19.31 -4.62 29.19
C ALA A 141 19.28 -4.34 30.71
N ALA A 142 20.18 -3.49 31.21
CA ALA A 142 20.18 -2.97 32.57
C ALA A 142 19.87 -1.48 32.57
#